data_AF-C3YX08-F1
#
_entry.id   AF-C3YX08-F1
#
_cell.length_a   1.000
_cell.length_b   1.000
_cell.length_c   1.000
_cell.angle_alpha   90.00
_cell.angle_beta   90.00
_cell.angle_gamma   90.00
#
_symmetry.space_group_name_H-M   'P 1'
#
loop_
_entity.id
_entity.type
_entity.pdbx_description
1 polymer ?
#
loop_
_entity_poly.entity_id
_entity_poly.type
_entity_poly.pdbx_seq_one_letter_code
_entity_poly.pdbx_strand_id
1 'polypeptide(L)' 'AFNSLSSVENLYLNNNPLTSLPPDAFRGLTALQKLDLGECQIGTIENNAFRGLTELTDLSLDTNQISTIEDNAFRGLTD' A
#
# COMPACT_ATOMS: atom_id res chain seq x y z
N ALA A 1 -0.28 -12.08 1.42
CA ALA A 1 0.56 -12.86 0.48
C ALA A 1 2.07 -12.63 0.66
N PHE A 2 2.51 -11.60 1.41
CA PHE A 2 3.92 -11.17 1.44
C PHE A 2 4.66 -11.45 2.77
N ASN A 3 4.09 -12.28 3.64
CA ASN A 3 4.52 -12.47 5.04
C ASN A 3 6.00 -12.90 5.24
N SER A 4 6.71 -13.27 4.18
CA SER A 4 8.11 -13.72 4.23
C SER A 4 9.04 -12.93 3.30
N LEU A 5 8.57 -11.84 2.70
CA LEU A 5 9.34 -11.00 1.78
C LEU A 5 9.97 -9.80 2.51
N SER A 6 10.61 -10.06 3.65
CA SER A 6 11.10 -9.00 4.56
C SER A 6 12.29 -8.20 4.03
N SER A 7 12.88 -8.58 2.90
CA SER A 7 14.00 -7.90 2.25
C SER A 7 13.62 -7.16 0.96
N VAL A 8 12.33 -7.12 0.61
CA VAL A 8 11.88 -6.38 -0.58
C VAL A 8 11.82 -4.90 -0.25
N GLU A 9 12.58 -4.10 -1.00
CA GLU A 9 12.65 -2.64 -0.84
C GLU A 9 11.75 -1.89 -1.83
N ASN A 10 11.50 -2.45 -3.01
CA ASN A 10 10.72 -1.83 -4.06
C ASN A 10 9.66 -2.81 -4.58
N LEU A 11 8.40 -2.38 -4.57
CA LEU A 11 7.27 -3.16 -5.07
C LEU A 11 6.47 -2.32 -6.06
N TYR A 12 6.40 -2.79 -7.30
CA TYR A 12 5.63 -2.18 -8.38
C TYR A 12 4.41 -3.05 -8.68
N LEU A 13 3.22 -2.51 -8.46
CA LEU A 13 1.93 -3.12 -8.73
C LEU A 13 1.06 -2.24 -9.63
N ASN A 14 1.62 -1.19 -10.21
CA ASN A 14 0.94 -0.28 -11.11
C ASN A 14 0.37 -1.01 -12.34
N ASN A 15 -0.66 -0.43 -12.96
CA ASN A 15 -1.34 -1.00 -14.14
C ASN A 15 -2.00 -2.38 -13.88
N ASN A 16 -2.43 -2.64 -12.65
CA ASN A 16 -3.19 -3.84 -12.29
C ASN A 16 -4.64 -3.53 -11.93
N PRO A 17 -5.57 -4.49 -12.04
CA PRO A 17 -6.99 -4.29 -11.76
C PRO A 17 -7.30 -4.32 -10.25
N LEU A 18 -6.48 -3.65 -9.43
CA LEU A 18 -6.72 -3.52 -7.99
C LEU A 18 -7.84 -2.52 -7.75
N THR A 19 -8.88 -2.93 -7.01
CA THR A 19 -10.07 -2.11 -6.75
C THR A 19 -10.17 -1.60 -5.31
N SER A 20 -9.46 -2.22 -4.38
CA SER A 20 -9.39 -1.81 -2.98
C SER A 20 -8.06 -2.20 -2.35
N LEU A 21 -7.70 -1.51 -1.25
CA LEU A 21 -6.60 -1.89 -0.38
C LEU A 21 -7.16 -2.35 0.97
N PRO A 22 -7.25 -3.68 1.22
CA PRO A 22 -7.76 -4.21 2.48
C PRO A 22 -6.74 -4.05 3.62
N PRO A 23 -7.14 -4.26 4.88
CA PRO A 23 -6.24 -4.30 6.01
C PRO A 23 -5.09 -5.29 5.77
N ASP A 24 -3.88 -4.92 6.19
CA ASP A 24 -2.69 -5.77 6.07
C ASP A 24 -2.31 -6.19 4.64
N ALA A 25 -2.77 -5.47 3.61
CA ALA A 25 -2.51 -5.79 2.19
C ALA A 25 -1.01 -6.08 1.91
N PHE A 26 -0.13 -5.36 2.59
CA PHE A 26 1.33 -5.41 2.39
C PHE A 26 2.09 -6.02 3.57
N ARG A 27 1.41 -6.74 4.46
CA ARG A 27 2.04 -7.34 5.65
C ARG A 27 3.22 -8.25 5.29
N GLY A 28 4.33 -8.03 6.00
CA GLY A 28 5.59 -8.77 5.83
C GLY A 28 6.66 -8.01 5.04
N LEU A 29 6.30 -6.92 4.37
CA LEU A 29 7.22 -6.06 3.60
C LEU A 29 7.85 -4.99 4.50
N THR A 30 8.52 -5.41 5.57
CA THR A 30 9.04 -4.50 6.61
C THR A 30 10.19 -3.62 6.15
N ALA A 31 10.90 -4.00 5.08
CA ALA A 31 11.98 -3.20 4.49
C ALA A 31 11.53 -2.38 3.26
N LEU A 32 10.23 -2.33 2.97
CA LEU A 32 9.71 -1.68 1.77
C LEU A 32 9.85 -0.17 1.86
N GLN A 33 10.56 0.41 0.90
CA GLN A 33 10.80 1.85 0.77
C GLN A 33 9.93 2.47 -0.31
N LYS A 34 9.66 1.73 -1.40
CA LYS A 34 8.86 2.20 -2.53
C LYS A 34 7.72 1.27 -2.86
N LEU A 35 6.53 1.82 -2.93
CA LEU A 35 5.31 1.13 -3.32
C LEU A 35 4.60 1.92 -4.42
N ASP A 36 4.54 1.34 -5.61
CA ASP A 36 3.83 1.91 -6.74
C ASP A 36 2.52 1.17 -6.99
N LEU A 37 1.40 1.87 -6.75
CA LEU A 37 0.03 1.43 -6.99
C LEU A 37 -0.66 2.34 -8.02
N GLY A 38 0.12 3.06 -8.83
CA GLY A 38 -0.37 3.96 -9.86
C GLY A 38 -1.19 3.24 -10.93
N GLU A 39 -2.07 3.98 -11.61
CA GLU A 39 -2.84 3.48 -12.76
C GLU A 39 -3.63 2.18 -12.47
N CYS A 40 -4.10 2.03 -11.23
CA CYS A 40 -5.00 0.94 -10.83
C CYS A 40 -6.46 1.44 -10.84
N GLN A 41 -7.36 0.74 -10.15
CA GLN A 41 -8.79 1.09 -10.05
C GLN A 41 -9.21 1.23 -8.58
N ILE A 42 -8.26 1.59 -7.70
CA ILE A 42 -8.48 1.58 -6.26
C ILE A 42 -9.52 2.64 -5.92
N GLY A 43 -10.66 2.21 -5.40
CA GLY A 43 -11.76 3.07 -4.96
C GLY A 43 -11.77 3.34 -3.46
N THR A 44 -11.28 2.36 -2.68
CA THR A 44 -11.29 2.40 -1.22
C THR A 44 -9.93 1.99 -0.67
N ILE A 45 -9.44 2.79 0.28
CA ILE A 45 -8.30 2.44 1.14
C ILE A 45 -8.85 2.19 2.55
N GLU A 46 -8.86 0.92 2.96
CA GLU A 46 -9.40 0.48 4.24
C GLU A 46 -8.41 0.73 5.39
N ASN A 47 -8.93 0.73 6.62
CA ASN A 47 -8.14 0.90 7.83
C ASN A 47 -6.96 -0.07 7.89
N ASN A 48 -5.77 0.45 8.23
CA ASN A 48 -4.54 -0.33 8.40
C ASN A 48 -4.05 -1.03 7.10
N ALA A 49 -4.43 -0.53 5.92
CA ALA A 49 -3.96 -1.07 4.64
C ALA A 49 -2.42 -1.12 4.54
N PHE A 50 -1.75 -0.09 5.07
CA PHE A 50 -0.28 0.04 5.03
C PHE A 50 0.41 -0.34 6.35
N ARG A 51 -0.28 -1.09 7.23
CA ARG A 51 0.27 -1.42 8.55
C ARG A 51 1.56 -2.22 8.43
N GLY A 52 2.60 -1.74 9.10
CA GLY A 52 3.91 -2.39 9.19
C GLY A 52 4.89 -2.01 8.07
N LEU A 53 4.53 -1.08 7.18
CA LEU A 53 5.43 -0.48 6.20
C LEU A 53 6.22 0.68 6.82
N THR A 54 7.02 0.37 7.85
CA THR A 54 7.72 1.39 8.67
C THR A 54 8.88 2.07 7.96
N GLU A 55 9.36 1.51 6.86
CA GLU A 55 10.47 2.06 6.07
C GLU A 55 10.00 2.74 4.78
N LEU A 56 8.67 2.85 4.57
CA LEU A 56 8.11 3.36 3.32
C LEU A 56 8.29 4.87 3.21
N THR A 57 9.01 5.31 2.18
CA THR A 57 9.27 6.72 1.89
C THR A 57 8.57 7.21 0.63
N ASP A 58 8.26 6.30 -0.30
CA ASP A 58 7.65 6.62 -1.58
C ASP A 58 6.40 5.76 -1.81
N LEU A 59 5.24 6.40 -1.82
CA LEU A 59 3.95 5.78 -2.12
C LEU A 59 3.31 6.48 -3.33
N SER A 60 3.15 5.76 -4.44
CA SER A 60 2.37 6.26 -5.59
C SER A 60 0.97 5.67 -5.58
N LEU A 61 -0.03 6.55 -5.61
CA LEU A 61 -1.46 6.24 -5.74
C LEU A 61 -2.10 7.03 -6.90
N ASP A 62 -1.27 7.57 -7.79
CA ASP A 62 -1.72 8.39 -8.90
C ASP A 62 -2.65 7.61 -9.84
N THR A 63 -3.51 8.33 -10.57
CA THR A 63 -4.36 7.73 -11.60
C THR A 63 -5.22 6.55 -11.08
N ASN A 64 -5.72 6.66 -9.85
CA ASN A 64 -6.71 5.75 -9.26
C ASN A 64 -8.11 6.39 -9.19
N GLN A 65 -9.08 5.66 -8.64
CA GLN A 65 -10.48 6.11 -8.49
C GLN A 65 -10.86 6.31 -7.02
N ILE A 66 -9.89 6.73 -6.19
CA ILE A 66 -10.03 6.76 -4.74
C ILE A 66 -11.14 7.75 -4.37
N SER A 67 -12.21 7.21 -3.80
CA SER A 67 -13.37 7.98 -3.33
C SER A 67 -13.54 7.86 -1.81
N THR A 68 -12.95 6.83 -1.20
CA THR A 68 -13.03 6.56 0.24
C THR A 68 -11.64 6.28 0.80
N ILE A 69 -11.29 6.99 1.86
CA ILE A 69 -10.12 6.75 2.70
C ILE A 69 -10.64 6.63 4.13
N GLU A 70 -10.48 5.46 4.75
CA GLU A 70 -10.89 5.27 6.14
C GLU A 70 -9.91 5.95 7.12
N ASP A 71 -10.40 6.34 8.30
CA ASP A 71 -9.66 7.17 9.28
C ASP A 71 -8.23 6.68 9.59
N ASN A 72 -8.01 5.35 9.64
CA ASN A 72 -6.72 4.75 9.95
C ASN A 72 -6.06 4.10 8.72
N ALA A 73 -6.44 4.46 7.50
CA ALA A 73 -5.91 3.90 6.26
C ALA A 73 -4.38 3.91 6.21
N PHE A 74 -3.77 5.04 6.56
CA PHE A 74 -2.33 5.27 6.55
C PHE A 74 -1.65 5.03 7.90
N ARG A 75 -2.37 4.48 8.88
CA ARG A 75 -1.82 4.19 10.21
C ARG A 75 -0.69 3.16 10.08
N GLY A 76 0.48 3.49 10.61
CA GLY A 76 1.65 2.63 10.59
C GLY A 76 2.68 3.00 9.52
N LEU A 77 2.39 3.99 8.68
CA LEU A 77 3.43 4.78 8.03
C LEU A 77 4.05 5.73 9.07
N THR A 78 5.36 5.93 8.98
CA THR A 78 6.09 6.90 9.81
C THR A 78 6.17 8.24 9.11
N ASP A 79 6.29 9.33 9.88
CA ASP A 79 6.58 10.67 9.36
C ASP A 79 7.97 10.77 8.73
#